data_AF-A0AAD4C327-F1
#
_entry.id   AF-A0AAD4C327-F1
#
_cell.length_a   1.000
_cell.length_b   1.000
_cell.length_c   1.000
_cell.angle_alpha   90.00
_cell.angle_beta   90.00
_cell.angle_gamma   90.00
#
_symmetry.space_group_name_H-M   'P 1'
#
loop_
_entity.id
_entity.type
_entity.pdbx_description
1 polymer ?
#
loop_
_entity_poly.entity_id
_entity_poly.type
_entity_poly.pdbx_seq_one_letter_code
_entity_poly.pdbx_strand_id
1 'polypeptide(L)'
;AVVLSEEQRTVLEMVKGGENVFFTGSAGTGKSVLLRAIIDACGGRGCPSLAITASTGIASVNIGGTTLHSWAGIGLGQEDAKKLAGKLLGQEKLKNVLDRWRRVKTLILDEST
;
A
#
# COMPACT_ATOMS: atom_id res chain seq x y z
N ALA A 1 -9.80 -12.53 19.47
CA ALA A 1 -8.54 -12.15 18.79
C ALA A 1 -8.40 -13.04 17.57
N VAL A 2 -8.04 -12.48 16.41
CA VAL A 2 -7.81 -13.30 15.21
C VAL A 2 -6.45 -13.97 15.36
N VAL A 3 -6.40 -15.30 15.25
CA VAL A 3 -5.17 -16.07 15.39
C VAL A 3 -4.55 -16.24 14.01
N LEU A 4 -3.33 -15.72 13.81
CA LEU A 4 -2.57 -15.92 12.59
C LEU A 4 -1.92 -17.31 12.58
N SER A 5 -1.84 -17.93 11.41
CA SER A 5 -1.05 -19.16 11.21
C SER A 5 0.45 -18.89 11.41
N GLU A 6 1.25 -19.95 11.50
CA GLU A 6 2.70 -19.83 11.62
C GLU A 6 3.30 -19.12 10.40
N GLU A 7 2.86 -19.45 9.19
CA GLU A 7 3.31 -18.82 7.95
C GLU A 7 2.91 -17.34 7.88
N GLN A 8 1.67 -17.02 8.29
CA GLN A 8 1.20 -15.64 8.36
C GLN A 8 1.99 -14.81 9.38
N ARG A 9 2.37 -15.41 10.50
CA ARG A 9 3.22 -14.77 11.52
C ARG A 9 4.63 -14.50 10.97
N THR A 10 5.21 -15.46 10.25
CA THR A 10 6.52 -15.28 9.60
C THR A 10 6.50 -14.10 8.63
N VAL A 11 5.46 -14.00 7.79
CA VAL A 11 5.29 -12.83 6.89
C VAL A 11 5.18 -11.53 7.69
N LEU A 12 4.40 -11.52 8.77
CA LEU A 12 4.25 -10.32 9.61
C LEU A 12 5.58 -9.88 10.23
N GLU A 13 6.40 -10.82 10.71
CA GLU A 13 7.70 -10.51 11.30
C GLU A 13 8.71 -10.03 10.25
N MET A 14 8.71 -10.58 9.03
CA MET A 14 9.52 -10.06 7.91
C MET A 14 9.15 -8.60 7.59
N VAL A 15 7.85 -8.29 7.52
CA VAL A 15 7.39 -6.91 7.27
C VAL A 15 7.81 -5.97 8.40
N LYS A 16 7.70 -6.40 9.66
CA LYS A 16 8.22 -5.63 10.81
C LYS A 16 9.73 -5.45 10.78
N GLY A 17 10.46 -6.42 10.25
CA GLY A 17 11.90 -6.34 9.99
C GLY A 17 12.29 -5.33 8.90
N GLY A 18 11.32 -4.79 8.16
CA GLY A 18 11.54 -3.83 7.08
C GLY A 18 11.85 -4.50 5.73
N GLU A 19 11.55 -5.79 5.59
CA GLU A 19 11.75 -6.52 4.34
C GLU A 19 10.65 -6.22 3.32
N ASN A 20 11.03 -6.25 2.03
CA ASN A 20 10.06 -6.20 0.94
C ASN A 20 9.45 -7.58 0.73
N VAL A 21 8.18 -7.74 1.09
CA VAL A 21 7.51 -9.05 1.05
C VAL A 21 6.44 -9.09 -0.02
N PHE A 22 6.50 -10.11 -0.88
CA PHE A 22 5.40 -10.52 -1.73
C PHE A 22 4.84 -11.84 -1.20
N PHE A 23 3.54 -11.85 -0.88
CA PHE A 23 2.85 -13.05 -0.42
C PHE A 23 1.58 -13.28 -1.22
N THR A 24 1.28 -14.55 -1.48
CA THR A 24 0.11 -14.99 -2.25
C THR A 24 -0.56 -16.18 -1.56
N GLY A 25 -1.71 -16.59 -2.07
CA GLY A 25 -2.47 -17.74 -1.58
C GLY A 25 -3.81 -17.85 -2.29
N SER A 26 -4.43 -19.02 -2.26
CA SER A 26 -5.74 -19.26 -2.86
C SER A 26 -6.85 -18.42 -2.21
N ALA A 27 -8.04 -18.42 -2.80
CA ALA A 27 -9.22 -17.85 -2.15
C ALA A 27 -9.46 -18.55 -0.80
N GLY A 28 -9.88 -17.79 0.22
CA GLY A 28 -10.18 -18.35 1.55
C GLY A 28 -8.96 -18.60 2.46
N THR A 29 -7.72 -18.35 2.04
CA THR A 29 -6.52 -18.57 2.88
C THR A 29 -6.23 -17.48 3.92
N GLY A 30 -7.15 -16.53 4.10
CA GLY A 30 -6.99 -15.47 5.09
C GLY A 30 -6.02 -14.35 4.71
N LYS A 31 -5.72 -14.12 3.43
CA LYS A 31 -4.87 -12.99 2.99
C LYS A 31 -5.33 -11.63 3.53
N SER A 32 -6.64 -11.36 3.48
CA SER A 32 -7.19 -10.11 4.01
C SER A 32 -7.07 -10.00 5.53
N VAL A 33 -7.02 -11.13 6.24
CA VAL A 33 -6.75 -11.16 7.69
C VAL A 33 -5.30 -10.77 7.97
N LEU A 34 -4.35 -11.39 7.25
CA LEU A 34 -2.93 -11.04 7.35
C LEU A 34 -2.68 -9.56 6.98
N LEU A 35 -3.31 -9.07 5.91
CA LEU A 35 -3.17 -7.68 5.49
C LEU A 35 -3.62 -6.69 6.58
N ARG A 36 -4.72 -6.98 7.28
CA ARG A 36 -5.19 -6.16 8.41
C ARG A 36 -4.18 -6.17 9.56
N ALA A 37 -3.63 -7.34 9.90
CA ALA A 37 -2.59 -7.44 10.93
C ALA A 37 -1.32 -6.66 10.57
N ILE A 38 -0.92 -6.67 9.29
CA ILE A 38 0.19 -5.85 8.77
C ILE A 38 -0.14 -4.36 8.90
N ILE A 39 -1.33 -3.93 8.48
CA ILE A 39 -1.76 -2.54 8.60
C ILE A 39 -1.69 -2.07 10.05
N ASP A 40 -2.21 -2.87 10.98
CA ASP A 40 -2.19 -2.55 12.41
C ASP A 40 -0.75 -2.49 12.96
N ALA A 41 0.12 -3.42 12.55
CA ALA A 41 1.53 -3.41 12.94
C ALA A 41 2.32 -2.21 12.37
N CYS A 42 1.91 -1.66 11.22
CA CYS A 42 2.53 -0.49 10.60
C CYS A 42 1.95 0.86 11.07
N GLY A 43 1.25 0.87 12.21
CA GLY A 43 0.70 2.09 12.83
C GLY A 43 -0.76 2.37 12.49
N GLY A 44 -1.43 1.45 11.80
CA GLY A 44 -2.86 1.50 11.52
C GLY A 44 -3.26 2.47 10.42
N ARG A 45 -4.57 2.51 10.17
CA ARG A 45 -5.18 3.37 9.14
C ARG A 45 -4.98 4.84 9.49
N GLY A 46 -4.59 5.65 8.49
CA GLY A 46 -4.33 7.08 8.67
C GLY A 46 -2.91 7.42 9.12
N CYS A 47 -2.07 6.43 9.40
CA CYS A 47 -0.65 6.64 9.65
C CYS A 47 0.03 7.28 8.42
N PRO A 48 0.64 8.49 8.53
CA PRO A 48 1.23 9.18 7.38
C PRO A 48 2.40 8.44 6.71
N SER A 49 3.04 7.51 7.43
CA SER A 49 4.11 6.68 6.91
C SER A 49 3.64 5.34 6.32
N LEU A 50 2.33 5.07 6.34
CA LEU A 50 1.74 3.86 5.76
C LEU A 50 0.82 4.23 4.59
N ALA A 51 1.15 3.71 3.41
CA ALA A 51 0.29 3.80 2.23
C ALA A 51 -0.44 2.48 2.02
N ILE A 52 -1.76 2.50 2.14
CA ILE A 52 -2.62 1.34 1.89
C ILE A 52 -3.21 1.52 0.49
N THR A 53 -2.81 0.67 -0.46
CA THR A 53 -3.25 0.80 -1.85
C THR A 53 -3.67 -0.50 -2.49
N ALA A 54 -4.51 -0.39 -3.53
CA ALA A 54 -4.90 -1.53 -4.35
C ALA A 54 -4.92 -1.18 -5.85
N SER A 55 -5.03 -2.20 -6.70
CA SER A 55 -5.11 -2.05 -8.16
C SER A 55 -6.43 -1.44 -8.64
N THR A 56 -7.54 -1.74 -7.95
CA THR A 56 -8.89 -1.26 -8.32
C THR A 56 -9.57 -0.46 -7.20
N GLY A 57 -10.57 0.34 -7.57
CA GLY A 57 -11.35 1.13 -6.61
C GLY A 57 -12.04 0.24 -5.56
N ILE A 58 -12.72 -0.83 -6.00
CA ILE A 58 -13.44 -1.75 -5.12
C ILE A 58 -12.47 -2.46 -4.15
N ALA A 59 -11.35 -2.98 -4.67
CA ALA A 59 -10.32 -3.62 -3.84
C ALA A 59 -9.77 -2.64 -2.79
N SER A 60 -9.51 -1.39 -3.19
CA SER A 60 -8.97 -0.39 -2.27
C SER A 60 -9.92 -0.06 -1.12
N VAL A 61 -11.23 -0.07 -1.37
CA VAL A 61 -12.25 0.15 -0.32
C VAL A 61 -12.27 -1.01 0.67
N ASN A 62 -12.13 -2.26 0.21
CA ASN A 62 -12.13 -3.44 1.08
C ASN A 62 -10.97 -3.44 2.10
N ILE A 63 -9.84 -2.87 1.71
CA ILE A 63 -8.68 -2.70 2.59
C ILE A 63 -8.64 -1.30 3.21
N GLY A 64 -9.66 -0.46 2.96
CA GLY A 64 -9.82 0.95 3.35
C GLY A 64 -8.58 1.79 3.10
N GLY A 65 -8.09 1.69 1.87
CA GLY A 65 -7.04 2.52 1.29
C GLY A 65 -7.55 3.29 0.08
N THR A 66 -6.69 3.49 -0.90
CA THR A 66 -7.04 4.11 -2.19
C THR A 66 -6.38 3.37 -3.35
N THR A 67 -6.66 3.72 -4.60
CA THR A 67 -5.94 3.08 -5.71
C THR A 67 -4.48 3.52 -5.73
N LEU A 68 -3.57 2.66 -6.22
CA LEU A 68 -2.17 3.04 -6.39
C LEU A 68 -2.02 4.31 -7.25
N HIS A 69 -2.82 4.46 -8.30
CA HIS A 69 -2.84 5.63 -9.16
C HIS A 69 -3.20 6.92 -8.40
N SER A 70 -4.26 6.88 -7.58
CA SER A 70 -4.70 8.01 -6.75
C SER A 70 -3.67 8.36 -5.68
N TRP A 71 -3.07 7.34 -5.03
CA TRP A 71 -2.00 7.53 -4.06
C TRP A 71 -0.68 7.99 -4.70
N ALA A 72 -0.38 7.59 -5.92
CA ALA A 72 0.81 8.04 -6.64
C ALA A 72 0.62 9.45 -7.19
N GLY A 73 -0.61 9.89 -7.48
CA GLY A 73 -0.90 11.20 -8.05
C GLY A 73 -0.48 11.32 -9.52
N ILE A 74 -0.45 10.20 -10.24
CA ILE A 74 0.03 10.09 -11.63
C ILE A 74 -1.10 10.06 -12.67
N GLY A 75 -2.35 10.24 -12.23
CA GLY A 75 -3.52 10.05 -13.11
C GLY A 75 -3.56 8.62 -13.64
N LEU A 76 -3.74 8.46 -14.95
CA LEU A 76 -3.77 7.14 -15.61
C LEU A 76 -2.39 6.51 -15.81
N GLY A 77 -1.29 7.20 -15.46
CA GLY A 77 0.06 6.64 -15.56
C GLY A 77 0.53 6.33 -16.99
N GLN A 78 -0.11 6.90 -18.02
CA GLN A 78 0.21 6.63 -19.44
C GLN A 78 1.41 7.41 -19.98
N GLU A 79 1.95 8.35 -19.21
CA GLU A 79 3.11 9.15 -19.61
C GLU A 79 4.42 8.48 -19.16
N ASP A 80 5.51 8.81 -19.86
CA ASP A 80 6.86 8.36 -19.47
C ASP A 80 7.20 8.77 -18.02
N ALA A 81 7.93 7.91 -17.31
CA ALA A 81 8.30 8.10 -15.93
C ALA A 81 9.04 9.43 -15.68
N LYS A 82 9.94 9.85 -16.58
CA LYS A 82 10.65 11.14 -16.45
C LYS A 82 9.69 12.31 -16.59
N LYS A 83 8.70 12.20 -17.48
CA LYS A 83 7.68 13.23 -17.67
C LYS A 83 6.77 13.35 -16.44
N LEU A 84 6.33 12.21 -15.90
CA LEU A 84 5.55 12.17 -14.66
C LEU A 84 6.34 12.73 -13.47
N ALA A 85 7.60 12.33 -13.32
CA ALA A 85 8.49 12.84 -12.28
C ALA A 85 8.72 14.36 -12.41
N GLY A 86 8.95 14.86 -13.64
CA GLY A 86 9.08 16.29 -13.91
C GLY A 86 7.83 17.08 -13.52
N LYS A 87 6.63 16.54 -13.77
CA LYS A 87 5.38 17.16 -13.31
C LYS A 87 5.27 17.17 -11.78
N LEU A 88 5.57 16.04 -11.12
CA LEU A 88 5.50 15.92 -9.66
C LEU A 88 6.47 16.88 -8.96
N LEU A 89 7.67 17.09 -9.51
CA LEU A 89 8.68 17.97 -8.94
C LEU A 89 8.46 19.44 -9.29
N GLY A 90 7.83 19.75 -10.43
CA GLY A 90 7.69 21.12 -10.94
C GLY A 90 6.35 21.80 -10.72
N GLN A 91 5.30 21.07 -10.30
CA GLN A 91 3.96 21.64 -10.14
C GLN A 91 3.58 21.81 -8.66
N GLU A 92 3.37 23.05 -8.22
CA GLU A 92 3.04 23.37 -6.81
C GLU A 92 1.78 22.64 -6.33
N LYS A 93 0.79 22.44 -7.21
CA LYS A 93 -0.43 21.68 -6.89
C LYS A 93 -0.19 20.21 -6.54
N LEU A 94 0.97 19.65 -6.88
CA LEU A 94 1.37 18.27 -6.58
C LEU A 94 2.29 18.16 -5.37
N LYS A 95 2.60 19.26 -4.68
CA LYS A 95 3.46 19.27 -3.50
C LYS A 95 2.99 18.32 -2.39
N ASN A 96 1.67 18.27 -2.15
CA ASN A 96 1.08 17.31 -1.21
C ASN A 96 1.36 15.85 -1.58
N VAL A 97 1.44 15.55 -2.90
CA VAL A 97 1.79 14.22 -3.41
C VAL A 97 3.26 13.91 -3.15
N LEU A 98 4.15 14.86 -3.43
CA LEU A 98 5.57 14.71 -3.16
C LEU A 98 5.84 14.53 -1.66
N ASP A 99 5.14 15.27 -0.81
CA ASP A 99 5.29 15.18 0.62
C ASP A 99 4.82 13.84 1.18
N ARG A 100 3.71 13.25 0.68
CA ARG A 100 3.33 11.89 1.09
C ARG A 100 4.32 10.84 0.60
N TRP A 101 4.91 11.00 -0.61
CA TRP A 101 5.97 10.10 -1.10
C TRP A 101 7.22 10.15 -0.22
N ARG A 102 7.56 11.33 0.30
CA ARG A 102 8.72 11.49 1.21
C ARG A 102 8.45 10.95 2.62
N ARG A 103 7.20 10.97 3.06
CA ARG A 103 6.80 10.51 4.41
C ARG A 103 6.57 9.00 4.49
N VAL A 104 6.15 8.37 3.39
CA VAL A 104 5.84 6.94 3.38
C VAL A 104 7.09 6.12 3.71
N LYS A 105 6.92 5.14 4.60
CA LYS A 105 7.93 4.13 4.94
C LYS A 105 7.48 2.74 4.49
N THR A 106 6.18 2.50 4.44
CA THR A 106 5.60 1.22 4.02
C THR A 106 4.50 1.47 2.99
N LEU A 107 4.59 0.81 1.83
CA LEU A 107 3.57 0.82 0.78
C LEU A 107 3.00 -0.59 0.63
N ILE A 108 1.70 -0.73 0.85
CA ILE A 108 0.94 -1.96 0.64
C ILE A 108 0.26 -1.88 -0.72
N LEU A 109 0.41 -2.95 -1.50
CA LEU A 109 -0.26 -3.16 -2.79
C LEU A 109 -1.11 -4.43 -2.70
N ASP A 110 -2.43 -4.29 -2.83
CA ASP A 110 -3.34 -5.43 -2.92
C ASP A 110 -4.01 -5.51 -4.31
N GLU A 111 -4.18 -6.72 -4.81
CA GLU A 111 -4.87 -7.00 -6.07
C GLU A 111 -6.14 -7.82 -5.88
N SER A 112 -6.61 -8.02 -4.64
CA SER A 112 -7.75 -8.89 -4.38
C SER A 112 -9.05 -8.36 -5.02
N THR A 113 -9.53 -9.08 -6.03
CA THR A 113 -10.87 -8.96 -6.64
C THR A 113 -11.89 -9.83 -5.92
#